data_AF-A0A969P390-F1
#
_entry.id   AF-A0A969P390-F1
#
_cell.length_a   1.000
_cell.length_b   1.000
_cell.length_c   1.000
_cell.angle_alpha   90.00
_cell.angle_beta   90.00
_cell.angle_gamma   90.00
#
_symmetry.space_group_name_H-M   'P 1'
#
loop_
_entity.id
_entity.type
_entity.pdbx_description
1 polymer ?
#
loop_
_entity_poly.entity_id
_entity_poly.type
_entity_poly.pdbx_seq_one_letter_code
_entity_poly.pdbx_strand_id
1 'polypeptide(L)'
;MKLMTISLASLLTVLVGFTPAYAQQLSEDDRYELCSKSPSDSQCKGYQVPVSLDDRPGEAGSCVLTTNTIETETVCKLIVNEKKVVAYYEVGEKLRFLKKKKATQEIQISSSDIKAIRYREGRKDNSTARAINTALFGVTGFLFSRDKKVSEVTVDYVIPSPSDSTPGVLEPKAETPSSSTGVTKPVATASPNIVRVTVRRKTGEELRGQLEQLTGLKAEVPVEVKKPEQESSSPEENR
;
A
#
# COMPACT_ATOMS: atom_id res chain seq x y z
N MET A 1 -8.68 85.46 -27.04
CA MET A 1 -8.79 84.73 -25.76
C MET A 1 -8.47 83.26 -26.07
N LYS A 2 -7.20 82.86 -26.01
CA LYS A 2 -6.55 82.10 -24.92
C LYS A 2 -7.28 80.80 -24.52
N LEU A 3 -6.65 79.69 -24.93
CA LEU A 3 -6.82 78.31 -24.45
C LEU A 3 -6.78 78.22 -22.91
N MET A 4 -7.50 77.25 -22.34
CA MET A 4 -6.87 76.29 -21.43
C MET A 4 -7.65 74.97 -21.33
N THR A 5 -7.03 73.94 -21.90
CA THR A 5 -7.23 72.52 -21.70
C THR A 5 -6.84 72.12 -20.27
N ILE A 6 -7.60 71.22 -19.63
CA ILE A 6 -7.07 70.32 -18.60
C ILE A 6 -7.59 68.91 -18.88
N SER A 7 -6.73 68.12 -19.54
CA SER A 7 -6.77 66.67 -19.53
C SER A 7 -6.54 66.16 -18.12
N LEU A 8 -7.46 65.36 -17.58
CA LEU A 8 -7.15 64.45 -16.48
C LEU A 8 -6.83 63.08 -17.07
N ALA A 9 -5.54 62.88 -17.34
CA ALA A 9 -4.98 61.56 -17.59
C ALA A 9 -5.04 60.77 -16.28
N SER A 10 -5.95 59.79 -16.21
CA SER A 10 -5.99 58.85 -15.08
C SER A 10 -4.80 57.89 -15.19
N LEU A 11 -3.95 57.98 -14.17
CA LEU A 11 -2.65 57.35 -14.07
C LEU A 11 -2.77 55.86 -13.73
N LEU A 12 -1.97 55.06 -14.43
CA LEU A 12 -1.65 53.66 -14.16
C LEU A 12 -1.53 53.33 -12.67
N THR A 13 -2.17 52.24 -12.25
CA THR A 13 -1.58 51.29 -11.29
C THR A 13 -1.83 49.87 -11.80
N VAL A 14 -0.92 49.41 -12.66
CA VAL A 14 -0.76 47.97 -12.92
C VAL A 14 -0.12 47.39 -11.66
N LEU A 15 -0.95 46.88 -10.75
CA LEU A 15 -0.51 45.94 -9.74
C LEU A 15 -0.08 44.67 -10.48
N VAL A 16 1.20 44.62 -10.87
CA VAL A 16 1.86 43.36 -11.17
C VAL A 16 1.92 42.60 -9.85
N GLY A 17 0.85 41.85 -9.58
CA GLY A 17 0.86 40.86 -8.52
C GLY A 17 2.01 39.92 -8.83
N PHE A 18 3.05 39.95 -7.99
CA PHE A 18 3.97 38.84 -7.86
C PHE A 18 3.12 37.65 -7.43
N THR A 19 2.65 36.88 -8.41
CA THR A 19 2.21 35.53 -8.13
C THR A 19 3.40 34.84 -7.48
N PRO A 20 3.23 34.18 -6.32
CA PRO A 20 4.29 33.35 -5.80
C PRO A 20 4.70 32.42 -6.94
N ALA A 21 5.97 32.47 -7.31
CA ALA A 21 6.54 31.50 -8.22
C ALA A 21 6.17 30.14 -7.62
N TYR A 22 5.21 29.47 -8.27
CA TYR A 22 4.94 28.07 -8.03
C TYR A 22 6.30 27.41 -8.08
N ALA A 23 6.80 26.96 -6.92
CA ALA A 23 8.03 26.20 -6.85
C ALA A 23 7.87 25.10 -7.89
N GLN A 24 8.65 25.19 -8.97
CA GLN A 24 8.57 24.24 -10.05
C GLN A 24 8.86 22.89 -9.42
N GLN A 25 7.81 22.07 -9.28
CA GLN A 25 7.93 20.80 -8.61
C GLN A 25 8.82 19.94 -9.51
N LEU A 26 10.10 19.82 -9.14
CA LEU A 26 11.06 19.04 -9.91
C LEU A 26 10.54 17.63 -10.10
N SER A 27 10.80 17.04 -11.27
CA SER A 27 10.57 15.62 -11.46
C SER A 27 11.41 14.82 -10.45
N GLU A 28 11.01 13.59 -10.13
CA GLU A 28 11.79 12.75 -9.21
C GLU A 28 13.23 12.52 -9.69
N ASP A 29 13.44 12.43 -11.00
CA ASP A 29 14.77 12.31 -11.60
C ASP A 29 15.61 13.57 -11.34
N ASP A 30 15.04 14.76 -11.60
CA ASP A 30 15.78 16.01 -11.42
C ASP A 30 16.03 16.32 -9.94
N ARG A 31 15.08 15.95 -9.07
CA ARG A 31 15.24 16.08 -7.61
C ARG A 31 16.31 15.13 -7.08
N TYR A 32 16.38 13.90 -7.59
CA TYR A 32 17.47 12.99 -7.27
C TYR A 32 18.82 13.56 -7.71
N GLU A 33 18.91 14.09 -8.93
CA GLU A 33 20.15 14.69 -9.44
C GLU A 33 20.58 15.91 -8.61
N LEU A 34 19.64 16.79 -8.26
CA LEU A 34 19.89 17.94 -7.40
C LEU A 34 20.39 17.49 -6.02
N CYS A 35 19.67 16.59 -5.36
CA CYS A 35 19.98 16.20 -3.98
C CYS A 35 21.19 15.28 -3.84
N SER A 36 21.58 14.57 -4.90
CA SER A 36 22.84 13.83 -4.93
C SER A 36 24.06 14.74 -5.10
N LYS A 37 23.94 15.84 -5.84
CA LYS A 37 25.03 16.81 -6.06
C LYS A 37 25.12 17.88 -4.97
N SER A 38 23.98 18.31 -4.45
CA SER A 38 23.86 19.40 -3.48
C SER A 38 22.92 19.03 -2.31
N PRO A 39 23.35 18.15 -1.38
CA PRO A 39 22.49 17.66 -0.30
C PRO A 39 21.99 18.75 0.65
N SER A 40 22.71 19.88 0.73
CA SER A 40 22.36 21.03 1.56
C SER A 40 21.35 21.99 0.91
N ASP A 41 20.90 21.72 -0.31
CA ASP A 41 19.88 22.53 -0.97
C ASP A 41 18.57 22.50 -0.15
N SER A 42 17.88 23.64 -0.06
CA SER A 42 16.65 23.76 0.73
C SER A 42 15.54 22.84 0.21
N GLN A 43 15.57 22.48 -1.08
CA GLN A 43 14.63 21.55 -1.71
C GLN A 43 14.89 20.09 -1.37
N CYS A 44 16.06 19.77 -0.81
CA CYS A 44 16.45 18.41 -0.42
C CYS A 44 16.13 18.09 1.04
N LYS A 45 15.58 19.05 1.80
CA LYS A 45 15.22 18.85 3.20
C LYS A 45 14.13 17.77 3.32
N GLY A 46 14.49 16.64 3.92
CA GLY A 46 13.58 15.49 4.08
C GLY A 46 13.43 14.63 2.83
N TYR A 47 14.18 14.91 1.77
CA TYR A 47 14.21 14.04 0.59
C TYR A 47 14.87 12.71 0.95
N GLN A 48 14.11 11.62 0.79
CA GLN A 48 14.64 10.27 0.89
C GLN A 48 14.88 9.72 -0.50
N VAL A 49 16.08 9.20 -0.74
CA VAL A 49 16.44 8.59 -2.02
C VAL A 49 15.49 7.42 -2.27
N PRO A 50 14.77 7.39 -3.41
CA PRO A 50 13.92 6.28 -3.76
C PRO A 50 14.70 4.97 -3.83
N VAL A 51 14.11 3.90 -3.31
CA VAL A 51 14.72 2.55 -3.28
C VAL A 51 13.86 1.60 -4.11
N SER A 52 14.50 0.76 -4.91
CA SER A 52 13.78 -0.25 -5.70
C SER A 52 13.33 -1.42 -4.83
N LEU A 53 12.26 -2.12 -5.22
CA LEU A 53 11.72 -3.22 -4.41
C LEU A 53 12.74 -4.37 -4.30
N ASP A 54 13.56 -4.59 -5.32
CA ASP A 54 14.60 -5.63 -5.32
C ASP A 54 15.64 -5.43 -4.23
N ASP A 55 15.93 -4.18 -3.87
CA ASP A 55 16.91 -3.81 -2.84
C ASP A 55 16.31 -3.87 -1.42
N ARG A 56 14.99 -4.12 -1.29
CA ARG A 56 14.32 -4.31 0.00
C ARG A 56 14.39 -5.78 0.46
N PRO A 57 14.45 -6.03 1.78
CA PRO A 57 14.45 -7.39 2.31
C PRO A 57 13.09 -8.10 2.11
N GLY A 58 13.11 -9.42 2.21
CA GLY A 58 11.93 -10.27 2.06
C GLY A 58 11.76 -10.83 0.64
N GLU A 59 10.82 -11.75 0.50
CA GLU A 59 10.49 -12.37 -0.78
C GLU A 59 9.35 -11.60 -1.47
N ALA A 60 9.52 -11.37 -2.78
CA ALA A 60 8.52 -10.67 -3.57
C ALA A 60 7.26 -11.54 -3.77
N GLY A 61 6.10 -10.92 -3.60
CA GLY A 61 4.78 -11.49 -3.83
C GLY A 61 3.90 -10.55 -4.63
N SER A 62 2.76 -11.08 -5.07
CA SER A 62 1.66 -10.27 -5.62
C SER A 62 0.82 -9.78 -4.45
N CYS A 63 0.52 -8.50 -4.40
CA CYS A 63 -0.16 -7.92 -3.24
C CYS A 63 -1.38 -7.11 -3.64
N VAL A 64 -2.40 -7.17 -2.80
CA VAL A 64 -3.56 -6.29 -2.83
C VAL A 64 -3.60 -5.52 -1.53
N LEU A 65 -3.51 -4.20 -1.65
CA LEU A 65 -3.57 -3.26 -0.55
C LEU A 65 -4.94 -2.60 -0.56
N THR A 66 -5.72 -2.75 0.50
CA THR A 66 -7.01 -2.06 0.66
C THR A 66 -6.85 -0.99 1.72
N THR A 67 -6.86 0.28 1.31
CA THR A 67 -6.78 1.43 2.22
C THR A 67 -7.97 2.36 1.98
N ASN A 68 -8.73 2.70 3.02
CA ASN A 68 -9.94 3.53 2.89
C ASN A 68 -10.86 3.07 1.74
N THR A 69 -11.12 1.76 1.62
CA THR A 69 -11.92 1.12 0.56
C THR A 69 -11.32 1.14 -0.86
N ILE A 70 -10.12 1.70 -1.05
CA ILE A 70 -9.42 1.67 -2.33
C ILE A 70 -8.51 0.45 -2.37
N GLU A 71 -8.74 -0.43 -3.35
CA GLU A 71 -7.86 -1.57 -3.62
C GLU A 71 -6.77 -1.19 -4.63
N THR A 72 -5.53 -1.52 -4.31
CA THR A 72 -4.36 -1.34 -5.18
C THR A 72 -3.65 -2.68 -5.33
N GLU A 73 -3.58 -3.18 -6.56
CA GLU A 73 -2.78 -4.35 -6.91
C GLU A 73 -1.36 -3.93 -7.29
N THR A 74 -0.36 -4.58 -6.68
CA THR A 74 1.05 -4.24 -6.89
C THR A 74 1.96 -5.43 -6.56
N VAL A 75 3.25 -5.30 -6.83
CA VAL A 75 4.27 -6.22 -6.32
C VAL A 75 4.73 -5.69 -4.96
N CYS A 76 4.81 -6.56 -3.97
CA CYS A 76 5.28 -6.17 -2.64
C CYS A 76 6.17 -7.23 -1.99
N LYS A 77 6.92 -6.82 -0.97
CA LYS A 77 7.66 -7.68 -0.05
C LYS A 77 7.12 -7.45 1.35
N LEU A 78 6.84 -8.53 2.06
CA LEU A 78 6.40 -8.48 3.45
C LEU A 78 7.52 -9.03 4.34
N ILE A 79 7.84 -8.31 5.41
CA ILE A 79 8.73 -8.78 6.47
C ILE A 79 8.03 -8.66 7.82
N VAL A 80 8.29 -9.62 8.69
CA VAL A 80 7.81 -9.61 10.08
C VAL A 80 9.03 -9.49 10.98
N ASN A 81 9.07 -8.42 11.76
CA ASN A 81 10.09 -8.19 12.78
C ASN A 81 9.48 -8.39 14.18
N GLU A 82 10.29 -8.34 15.24
CA GLU A 82 9.87 -8.60 16.63
C GLU A 82 8.68 -7.76 17.13
N LYS A 83 8.42 -6.59 16.53
CA LYS A 83 7.39 -5.64 17.01
C LYS A 83 6.38 -5.23 15.95
N LYS A 84 6.67 -5.47 14.67
CA LYS A 84 5.89 -4.89 13.56
C LYS A 84 6.02 -5.70 12.29
N VAL A 85 5.00 -5.59 11.45
CA VAL A 85 5.01 -6.03 10.06
C VAL A 85 5.38 -4.84 9.18
N VAL A 86 6.26 -5.04 8.21
CA VAL A 86 6.61 -4.01 7.22
C VAL A 86 6.27 -4.53 5.83
N ALA A 87 5.46 -3.77 5.10
CA ALA A 87 5.11 -4.02 3.72
C ALA A 87 5.80 -3.00 2.82
N TYR A 88 6.64 -3.48 1.89
CA TYR A 88 7.28 -2.68 0.86
C TYR A 88 6.56 -2.88 -0.46
N TYR A 89 6.04 -1.84 -1.10
CA TYR A 89 5.28 -1.96 -2.35
C TYR A 89 5.69 -0.93 -3.40
N GLU A 90 5.64 -1.31 -4.67
CA GLU A 90 5.98 -0.42 -5.77
C GLU A 90 4.92 0.65 -6.00
N VAL A 91 5.36 1.89 -6.22
CA VAL A 91 4.52 3.05 -6.51
C VAL A 91 5.10 3.92 -7.63
N GLY A 92 4.22 4.67 -8.28
CA GLY A 92 4.61 5.68 -9.26
C GLY A 92 5.20 5.11 -10.56
N GLU A 93 5.93 5.98 -11.26
CA GLU A 93 6.55 5.70 -12.53
C GLU A 93 7.94 5.06 -12.38
N LYS A 94 8.46 4.54 -13.49
CA LYS A 94 9.81 3.99 -13.56
C LYS A 94 10.82 5.12 -13.61
N LEU A 95 11.80 5.09 -12.72
CA LEU A 95 12.81 6.15 -12.60
C LEU A 95 14.09 5.75 -13.33
N ARG A 96 14.75 6.71 -13.99
CA ARG A 96 15.95 6.43 -14.80
C ARG A 96 17.11 6.00 -13.92
N PHE A 97 17.31 6.69 -12.81
CA PHE A 97 18.38 6.37 -11.85
C PHE A 97 18.15 5.04 -11.11
N LEU A 98 16.91 4.51 -11.10
CA LEU A 98 16.59 3.17 -10.61
C LEU A 98 16.62 2.09 -11.70
N LYS A 99 17.40 2.28 -12.79
CA LYS A 99 17.48 1.33 -13.91
C LYS A 99 16.10 0.99 -14.49
N LYS A 100 15.21 1.98 -14.62
CA LYS A 100 13.82 1.84 -15.07
C LYS A 100 12.96 0.94 -14.16
N LYS A 101 13.25 0.92 -12.86
CA LYS A 101 12.39 0.33 -11.82
C LYS A 101 11.55 1.40 -11.15
N LYS A 102 10.47 0.97 -10.51
CA LYS A 102 9.62 1.84 -9.70
C LYS A 102 10.26 2.10 -8.34
N ALA A 103 9.88 3.24 -7.75
CA ALA A 103 10.17 3.50 -6.35
C ALA A 103 9.31 2.61 -5.44
N THR A 104 9.77 2.43 -4.20
CA THR A 104 9.07 1.61 -3.20
C THR A 104 8.65 2.47 -2.02
N GLN A 105 7.40 2.33 -1.60
CA GLN A 105 6.90 2.87 -0.33
C GLN A 105 6.85 1.78 0.73
N GLU A 106 6.81 2.20 2.00
CA GLU A 106 6.69 1.31 3.14
C GLU A 106 5.44 1.62 3.97
N ILE A 107 4.75 0.58 4.40
CA ILE A 107 3.74 0.64 5.47
C ILE A 107 4.29 -0.16 6.65
N GLN A 108 4.23 0.44 7.83
CA GLN A 108 4.61 -0.22 9.08
C GLN A 108 3.34 -0.47 9.90
N ILE A 109 3.10 -1.73 10.27
CA ILE A 109 1.91 -2.16 11.01
C ILE A 109 2.37 -2.69 12.36
N SER A 110 1.98 -2.02 13.45
CA SER A 110 2.25 -2.49 14.80
C SER A 110 1.49 -3.78 15.08
N SER A 111 2.04 -4.68 15.90
CA SER A 111 1.32 -5.89 16.32
C SER A 111 -0.02 -5.59 17.02
N SER A 112 -0.11 -4.47 17.76
CA SER A 112 -1.34 -3.99 18.41
C SER A 112 -2.46 -3.61 17.45
N ASP A 113 -2.09 -3.27 16.21
CA ASP A 113 -2.98 -2.72 15.20
C ASP A 113 -3.57 -3.83 14.33
N ILE A 114 -2.95 -5.02 14.35
CA ILE A 114 -3.41 -6.20 13.63
C ILE A 114 -4.64 -6.77 14.35
N LYS A 115 -5.73 -6.95 13.59
CA LYS A 115 -7.02 -7.45 14.10
C LYS A 115 -7.28 -8.89 13.71
N ALA A 116 -6.84 -9.30 12.52
CA ALA A 116 -7.00 -10.66 12.05
C ALA A 116 -5.86 -11.05 11.11
N ILE A 117 -5.56 -12.34 11.09
CA ILE A 117 -4.66 -12.97 10.13
C ILE A 117 -5.47 -14.07 9.44
N ARG A 118 -5.51 -14.09 8.11
CA ARG A 118 -6.10 -15.19 7.34
C ARG A 118 -5.04 -15.86 6.48
N TYR A 119 -5.15 -17.17 6.35
CA TYR A 119 -4.21 -17.98 5.59
C TYR A 119 -4.94 -18.96 4.69
N ARG A 120 -4.54 -18.98 3.41
CA ARG A 120 -5.04 -19.95 2.44
C ARG A 120 -3.91 -20.47 1.57
N GLU A 121 -3.91 -21.79 1.33
CA GLU A 121 -3.07 -22.39 0.30
C GLU A 121 -3.82 -22.46 -1.04
N GLY A 122 -3.09 -22.32 -2.13
CA GLY A 122 -3.65 -22.39 -3.46
C GLY A 122 -2.65 -22.85 -4.50
N ARG A 123 -3.10 -22.79 -5.75
CA ARG A 123 -2.27 -23.04 -6.93
C ARG A 123 -2.39 -21.85 -7.87
N LYS A 124 -1.25 -21.40 -8.40
CA LYS A 124 -1.19 -20.37 -9.44
C LYS A 124 -0.74 -21.03 -10.73
N ASP A 125 -1.49 -20.78 -11.81
CA ASP A 125 -1.14 -21.27 -13.13
C ASP A 125 0.27 -20.79 -13.50
N ASN A 126 1.04 -21.71 -14.08
CA ASN A 126 2.40 -21.48 -14.51
C ASN A 126 2.45 -21.40 -16.04
N SER A 127 1.51 -20.66 -16.62
CA SER A 127 1.26 -20.56 -18.06
C SER A 127 2.51 -20.20 -18.86
N THR A 128 3.37 -19.32 -18.34
CA THR A 128 4.65 -18.97 -18.99
C THR A 128 5.60 -20.17 -19.07
N ALA A 129 5.79 -20.91 -17.97
CA ALA A 129 6.63 -22.09 -17.98
C ALA A 129 6.01 -23.20 -18.84
N ARG A 130 4.68 -23.31 -18.83
CA ARG A 130 3.93 -24.22 -19.69
C ARG A 130 4.15 -23.89 -21.17
N ALA A 131 4.08 -22.62 -21.56
CA ALA A 131 4.35 -22.19 -22.94
C ALA A 131 5.80 -22.49 -23.35
N ILE A 132 6.79 -22.17 -22.50
CA ILE A 132 8.21 -22.43 -22.77
C ILE A 132 8.48 -23.94 -22.87
N ASN A 133 7.99 -24.73 -21.92
CA ASN A 133 8.19 -26.16 -21.92
C ASN A 133 7.44 -26.84 -23.07
N THR A 134 6.27 -26.33 -23.45
CA THR A 134 5.55 -26.81 -24.64
C THR A 134 6.35 -26.53 -25.91
N ALA A 135 6.98 -25.36 -26.01
CA ALA A 135 7.84 -25.03 -27.15
C ALA A 135 9.09 -25.92 -27.21
N LEU A 136 9.69 -26.28 -26.08
CA LEU A 136 10.92 -27.07 -26.01
C LEU A 136 10.70 -28.58 -26.08
N PHE A 137 9.60 -29.09 -25.52
CA PHE A 137 9.37 -30.52 -25.30
C PHE A 137 7.99 -30.98 -25.82
N GLY A 138 7.31 -30.17 -26.63
CA GLY A 138 5.99 -30.48 -27.18
C GLY A 138 4.93 -30.72 -26.09
N VAL A 139 3.97 -31.61 -26.40
CA VAL A 139 2.88 -31.99 -25.47
C VAL A 139 3.39 -32.55 -24.15
N THR A 140 4.56 -33.20 -24.16
CA THR A 140 5.21 -33.73 -22.96
C THR A 140 5.59 -32.59 -22.01
N GLY A 141 6.15 -31.49 -22.52
CA GLY A 141 6.48 -30.30 -21.74
C GLY A 141 5.25 -29.60 -21.13
N PHE A 142 4.11 -29.64 -21.82
CA PHE A 142 2.84 -29.14 -21.30
C PHE A 142 2.40 -29.93 -20.05
N LEU A 143 2.45 -31.25 -20.12
CA LEU A 143 2.00 -32.15 -19.04
C LEU A 143 2.90 -32.07 -17.79
N PHE A 144 4.20 -31.83 -17.97
CA PHE A 144 5.14 -31.71 -16.85
C PHE A 144 5.21 -30.32 -16.22
N SER A 145 4.59 -29.32 -16.85
CA SER A 145 4.49 -27.96 -16.31
C SER A 145 3.39 -27.89 -15.25
N ARG A 146 3.73 -28.27 -14.02
CA ARG A 146 2.84 -28.23 -12.86
C ARG A 146 2.59 -26.79 -12.41
N ASP A 147 1.38 -26.56 -11.89
CA ASP A 147 1.02 -25.30 -11.24
C ASP A 147 1.94 -25.01 -10.07
N LYS A 148 2.20 -23.72 -9.82
CA LYS A 148 2.99 -23.29 -8.67
C LYS A 148 2.12 -23.33 -7.44
N LYS A 149 2.57 -24.03 -6.40
CA LYS A 149 1.96 -23.97 -5.07
C LYS A 149 2.24 -22.60 -4.46
N VAL A 150 1.18 -21.89 -4.11
CA VAL A 150 1.24 -20.55 -3.52
C VAL A 150 0.49 -20.54 -2.21
N SER A 151 0.79 -19.55 -1.38
CA SER A 151 0.04 -19.24 -0.19
C SER A 151 -0.36 -17.78 -0.21
N GLU A 152 -1.57 -17.51 0.25
CA GLU A 152 -2.11 -16.19 0.48
C GLU A 152 -2.16 -15.92 1.98
N VAL A 153 -1.56 -14.82 2.39
CA VAL A 153 -1.58 -14.32 3.76
C VAL A 153 -2.31 -12.99 3.73
N THR A 154 -3.36 -12.85 4.53
CA THR A 154 -4.11 -11.59 4.67
C THR A 154 -3.95 -11.06 6.08
N VAL A 155 -3.59 -9.79 6.20
CA VAL A 155 -3.46 -9.06 7.48
C VAL A 155 -4.46 -7.91 7.49
N ASP A 156 -5.42 -7.99 8.40
CA ASP A 156 -6.39 -6.91 8.65
C ASP A 156 -5.84 -6.02 9.77
N TYR A 157 -5.77 -4.70 9.57
CA TYR A 157 -5.18 -3.77 10.52
C TYR A 157 -5.89 -2.41 10.55
N VAL A 158 -5.74 -1.66 11.65
CA VAL A 158 -6.31 -0.32 11.81
C VAL A 158 -5.18 0.69 11.96
N ILE A 159 -5.20 1.77 11.17
CA ILE A 159 -4.27 2.89 11.38
C ILE A 159 -4.90 3.78 12.45
N PRO A 160 -4.26 4.00 13.62
CA PRO A 160 -4.81 4.89 14.63
C PRO A 160 -4.97 6.29 14.04
N SER A 161 -6.18 6.84 14.14
CA SER A 161 -6.41 8.23 13.77
C SER A 161 -5.66 9.12 14.76
N PRO A 162 -4.93 10.17 14.32
CA PRO A 162 -4.19 11.06 15.21
C PRO A 162 -5.09 11.77 16.25
N SER A 163 -6.41 11.68 16.12
CA SER A 163 -7.40 12.25 17.04
C SER A 163 -7.62 11.42 18.32
N ASP A 164 -7.16 10.17 18.39
CA ASP A 164 -7.47 9.27 19.52
C ASP A 164 -6.39 9.28 20.62
N SER A 165 -5.25 9.94 20.39
CA SER A 165 -4.28 10.23 21.44
C SER A 165 -4.74 11.44 22.26
N THR A 166 -5.64 11.21 23.22
CA THR A 166 -5.88 12.19 24.30
C THR A 166 -4.59 12.24 25.15
N PRO A 167 -3.86 13.36 25.18
CA PRO A 167 -2.75 13.52 26.10
C PRO A 167 -3.33 13.56 27.50
N GLY A 168 -3.00 12.56 28.32
CA GLY A 168 -3.29 12.59 29.75
C GLY A 168 -2.55 13.76 30.39
N VAL A 169 -3.25 14.89 30.54
CA VAL A 169 -2.81 16.00 31.38
C VAL A 169 -2.93 15.53 32.83
N LEU A 170 -1.77 15.40 33.46
CA LEU A 170 -1.62 15.24 34.89
C LEU A 170 -1.95 16.56 35.60
N GLU A 171 -2.75 16.43 36.68
CA GLU A 171 -2.95 17.35 37.83
C GLU A 171 -3.87 18.59 37.71
N PRO A 172 -4.37 19.17 38.83
CA PRO A 172 -4.99 18.53 40.00
C PRO A 172 -6.32 19.19 40.43
N LYS A 173 -7.12 18.39 41.15
CA LYS A 173 -8.21 18.70 42.10
C LYS A 173 -8.59 20.17 42.37
N ALA A 174 -9.81 20.57 41.95
CA ALA A 174 -10.69 21.48 42.69
C ALA A 174 -12.17 21.22 42.31
N GLU A 175 -13.02 21.20 43.32
CA GLU A 175 -14.43 20.80 43.32
C GLU A 175 -15.36 21.77 42.57
N THR A 176 -16.37 21.26 41.85
CA THR A 176 -17.77 21.74 41.79
C THR A 176 -18.61 20.74 40.96
N PRO A 177 -19.82 20.33 41.38
CA PRO A 177 -20.61 19.34 40.66
C PRO A 177 -21.51 20.02 39.61
N SER A 178 -21.19 19.87 38.33
CA SER A 178 -22.10 20.21 37.24
C SER A 178 -22.44 18.96 36.45
N SER A 179 -23.70 18.58 36.61
CA SER A 179 -24.40 17.56 35.85
C SER A 179 -24.38 17.90 34.36
N SER A 180 -23.68 17.11 33.55
CA SER A 180 -23.84 17.13 32.10
C SER A 180 -24.04 15.71 31.60
N THR A 181 -25.27 15.46 31.18
CA THR A 181 -25.79 14.28 30.51
C THR A 181 -24.82 13.77 29.45
N GLY A 182 -24.40 12.51 29.60
CA GLY A 182 -23.56 11.81 28.65
C GLY A 182 -24.24 11.69 27.29
N VAL A 183 -23.74 12.44 26.32
CA VAL A 183 -23.94 12.13 24.91
C VAL A 183 -22.81 11.19 24.52
N THR A 184 -23.10 9.89 24.55
CA THR A 184 -22.23 8.85 24.00
C THR A 184 -22.09 9.11 22.51
N LYS A 185 -21.00 9.77 22.13
CA LYS A 185 -20.62 9.94 20.73
C LYS A 185 -20.49 8.53 20.13
N PRO A 186 -21.18 8.20 19.03
CA PRO A 186 -20.99 6.92 18.38
C PRO A 186 -19.53 6.82 17.97
N VAL A 187 -18.83 5.84 18.54
CA VAL A 187 -17.49 5.43 18.11
C VAL A 187 -17.65 4.99 16.67
N ALA A 188 -17.22 5.82 15.73
CA ALA A 188 -17.17 5.45 14.32
C ALA A 188 -16.15 4.31 14.20
N THR A 189 -16.63 3.08 14.04
CA THR A 189 -15.79 1.92 13.80
C THR A 189 -15.05 2.15 12.49
N ALA A 190 -13.77 2.51 12.57
CA ALA A 190 -12.92 2.67 11.40
C ALA A 190 -12.88 1.34 10.63
N SER A 191 -13.17 1.38 9.33
CA SER A 191 -13.03 0.20 8.47
C SER A 191 -11.57 -0.27 8.49
N PRO A 192 -11.30 -1.58 8.67
CA PRO A 192 -9.94 -2.09 8.68
C PRO A 192 -9.31 -1.92 7.30
N ASN A 193 -8.02 -1.57 7.29
CA ASN A 193 -7.16 -1.68 6.13
C ASN A 193 -6.69 -3.13 5.98
N ILE A 194 -6.38 -3.55 4.75
CA ILE A 194 -6.02 -4.93 4.45
C ILE A 194 -4.73 -4.96 3.65
N VAL A 195 -3.79 -5.82 4.05
CA VAL A 195 -2.68 -6.27 3.20
C VAL A 195 -2.88 -7.74 2.89
N ARG A 196 -3.16 -8.06 1.62
CA ARG A 196 -3.20 -9.44 1.12
C ARG A 196 -1.98 -9.69 0.27
N VAL A 197 -1.19 -10.72 0.61
CA VAL A 197 0.04 -11.07 -0.09
C VAL A 197 0.01 -12.53 -0.56
N THR A 198 0.23 -12.74 -1.84
CA THR A 198 0.35 -14.06 -2.47
C THR A 198 1.81 -14.35 -2.80
N VAL A 199 2.39 -15.33 -2.10
CA VAL A 199 3.80 -15.73 -2.18
C VAL A 199 3.94 -17.23 -2.42
N ARG A 200 5.18 -17.72 -2.54
CA ARG A 200 5.45 -19.17 -2.56
C ARG A 200 4.94 -19.81 -1.27
N ARG A 201 4.52 -21.08 -1.37
CA ARG A 201 3.91 -21.79 -0.25
C ARG A 201 4.76 -21.77 1.03
N LYS A 202 6.03 -22.16 0.92
CA LYS A 202 6.98 -22.18 2.07
C LYS A 202 7.09 -20.81 2.74
N THR A 203 7.19 -19.75 1.95
CA THR A 203 7.28 -18.37 2.42
C THR A 203 6.01 -17.92 3.11
N GLY A 204 4.83 -18.29 2.58
CA GLY A 204 3.56 -18.00 3.23
C GLY A 204 3.37 -18.77 4.53
N GLU A 205 3.80 -20.03 4.60
CA GLU A 205 3.82 -20.83 5.84
C GLU A 205 4.69 -20.16 6.92
N GLU A 206 5.87 -19.67 6.53
CA GLU A 206 6.79 -18.95 7.43
C GLU A 206 6.21 -17.60 7.88
N LEU A 207 5.70 -16.78 6.96
CA LEU A 207 5.05 -15.51 7.28
C LEU A 207 3.89 -15.71 8.24
N ARG A 208 3.05 -16.74 8.02
CA ARG A 208 1.97 -17.09 8.95
C ARG A 208 2.53 -17.36 10.34
N GLY A 209 3.53 -18.23 10.45
CA GLY A 209 4.14 -18.57 11.75
C GLY A 209 4.70 -17.35 12.48
N GLN A 210 5.40 -16.47 11.77
CA GLN A 210 5.94 -15.22 12.32
C GLN A 210 4.83 -14.26 12.77
N LEU A 211 3.75 -14.12 12.00
CA LEU A 211 2.61 -13.28 12.35
C LEU A 211 1.88 -13.81 13.59
N GLU A 212 1.65 -15.12 13.69
CA GLU A 212 1.04 -15.73 14.87
C GLU A 212 1.93 -15.54 16.12
N GLN A 213 3.25 -15.67 15.97
CA GLN A 213 4.20 -15.43 17.06
C GLN A 213 4.23 -13.96 17.49
N LEU A 214 4.21 -13.03 16.53
CA LEU A 214 4.25 -11.59 16.78
C LEU A 214 2.98 -11.08 17.49
N THR A 215 1.83 -11.60 17.11
CA THR A 215 0.51 -11.08 17.55
C THR A 215 -0.16 -11.90 18.63
N GLY A 216 0.23 -13.17 18.80
CA GLY A 216 -0.51 -14.16 19.59
C GLY A 216 -1.83 -14.61 18.97
N LEU A 217 -2.21 -14.06 17.80
CA LEU A 217 -3.42 -14.43 17.08
C LEU A 217 -3.17 -15.69 16.26
N LYS A 218 -4.16 -16.58 16.18
CA LYS A 218 -4.12 -17.74 15.28
C LYS A 218 -4.66 -17.36 13.91
N ALA A 219 -4.01 -17.79 12.84
CA ALA A 219 -4.48 -17.50 11.51
C ALA A 219 -5.78 -18.29 11.22
N GLU A 220 -6.80 -17.58 10.75
CA GLU A 220 -8.03 -18.18 10.26
C GLU A 220 -7.73 -18.92 8.94
N VAL A 221 -8.14 -20.18 8.87
CA VAL A 221 -8.10 -20.96 7.63
C VAL A 221 -9.52 -21.02 7.09
N PRO A 222 -9.87 -20.29 6.01
CA PRO A 222 -11.20 -20.34 5.45
C PRO A 222 -11.52 -21.78 5.03
N VAL A 223 -12.64 -22.31 5.52
CA VAL A 223 -13.13 -23.62 5.07
C VAL A 223 -13.51 -23.47 3.61
N GLU A 224 -12.83 -24.20 2.74
CA GLU A 224 -13.13 -24.19 1.31
C GLU A 224 -14.54 -24.77 1.12
N VAL A 225 -15.52 -23.90 0.85
CA VAL A 225 -16.87 -24.34 0.53
C VAL A 225 -16.78 -25.09 -0.80
N LYS A 226 -16.85 -26.42 -0.75
CA LYS A 226 -16.91 -27.27 -1.95
C LYS A 226 -18.05 -26.74 -2.82
N LYS A 227 -17.69 -26.15 -3.96
CA LYS A 227 -18.65 -25.78 -4.99
C LYS A 227 -19.33 -27.08 -5.44
N PRO A 228 -20.68 -27.18 -5.41
CA PRO A 228 -21.34 -28.39 -5.89
C PRO A 228 -20.90 -28.63 -7.33
N GLU A 229 -20.38 -29.82 -7.60
CA GLU A 229 -20.08 -30.27 -8.96
C GLU A 229 -21.36 -30.10 -9.78
N GLN A 230 -21.29 -29.27 -10.84
CA GLN A 230 -22.32 -29.27 -11.86
C GLN A 230 -22.27 -30.65 -12.51
N GLU A 231 -23.20 -31.50 -12.09
CA GLU A 231 -23.55 -32.76 -12.71
C GLU A 231 -23.87 -32.45 -14.18
N SER A 232 -22.93 -32.75 -15.06
CA SER A 232 -23.08 -32.57 -16.49
C SER A 232 -24.11 -33.58 -16.97
N SER A 233 -25.37 -33.14 -17.07
CA SER A 233 -26.41 -33.88 -17.77
C SER A 233 -25.99 -33.99 -19.25
N SER A 234 -25.54 -35.19 -19.65
CA SER A 234 -25.42 -35.59 -21.05
C SER A 234 -26.81 -35.60 -21.67
N PRO A 235 -27.08 -34.89 -22.78
CA PRO A 235 -28.29 -35.15 -23.53
C PRO A 235 -28.13 -36.47 -24.28
N GLU A 236 -29.02 -37.40 -23.96
CA GLU A 236 -29.32 -38.63 -24.68
C GLU A 236 -29.59 -38.31 -26.16
N GLU A 237 -28.79 -38.92 -27.04
CA GLU A 237 -28.98 -38.92 -28.49
C GLU A 237 -30.10 -39.91 -28.83
N ASN A 238 -31.33 -39.42 -29.00
CA ASN A 238 -32.45 -40.25 -29.46
C ASN A 238 -32.36 -40.48 -30.98
N ARG A 239 -32.31 -41.77 -31.34
CA ARG A 239 -32.61 -42.32 -32.67
C ARG A 239 -34.09 -42.67 -32.78
#